data_AF-A0A1J1HC67-F1
#
_entry.id   AF-A0A1J1HC67-F1
#
_cell.length_a   1.000
_cell.length_b   1.000
_cell.length_c   1.000
_cell.angle_alpha   90.00
_cell.angle_beta   90.00
_cell.angle_gamma   90.00
#
_symmetry.space_group_name_H-M   'P 1'
#
loop_
_entity.id
_entity.type
_entity.pdbx_description
1 polymer ?
#
loop_
_entity_poly.entity_id
_entity_poly.type
_entity_poly.pdbx_seq_one_letter_code
_entity_poly.pdbx_strand_id
1 'polypeptide(L)'
;MSYAACPFNFININQNQKEDLLRFETSAIDNFKHLKVIEFKSRIRISLVIFIISLFIFLAYKLRHNKIIIETSNNIPLILFVSLFFFFIIKYYYKNLFKSKNYIRSLNKTLKSFNLYLDKKSLKLCIIGLKKE
;
A
#
# COMPACT_ATOMS: atom_id res chain seq x y z
N MET A 1 -0.42 26.81 14.36
CA MET A 1 -0.84 25.52 13.77
C MET A 1 -1.72 25.84 12.57
N SER A 2 -1.37 25.40 11.34
CA SER A 2 -2.25 25.57 10.18
C SER A 2 -3.38 24.55 10.27
N TYR A 3 -4.62 25.01 10.43
CA TYR A 3 -5.79 24.15 10.44
C TYR A 3 -6.20 23.85 8.99
N ALA A 4 -6.49 22.59 8.68
CA ALA A 4 -7.08 22.21 7.40
C ALA A 4 -8.60 22.33 7.52
N ALA A 5 -9.23 23.16 6.67
CA ALA A 5 -10.67 23.26 6.57
C ALA A 5 -11.16 22.37 5.42
N CYS A 6 -11.95 21.34 5.75
CA CYS A 6 -12.63 20.49 4.78
C CYS A 6 -14.12 20.82 4.89
N PRO A 7 -14.77 21.53 3.94
CA PRO A 7 -14.52 21.73 2.50
C PRO A 7 -14.34 23.20 2.05
N PHE A 8 -13.93 23.41 0.79
CA PHE A 8 -13.80 24.74 0.15
C PHE A 8 -15.12 25.48 -0.10
N ASN A 9 -16.27 24.89 0.23
CA ASN A 9 -17.58 25.57 0.20
C ASN A 9 -17.60 26.84 1.06
N PHE A 10 -16.75 26.92 2.08
CA PHE A 10 -16.65 28.06 3.00
C PHE A 10 -15.68 29.15 2.52
N ILE A 11 -15.08 28.98 1.33
CA ILE A 11 -14.09 29.91 0.79
C ILE A 11 -14.69 30.60 -0.43
N ASN A 12 -14.52 31.92 -0.49
CA ASN A 12 -15.06 32.76 -1.55
C ASN A 12 -14.18 32.64 -2.83
N ILE A 13 -14.32 31.50 -3.50
CA ILE A 13 -13.69 31.19 -4.80
C ILE A 13 -14.74 31.20 -5.91
N ASN A 14 -14.32 31.57 -7.12
CA ASN A 14 -15.19 31.63 -8.29
C ASN A 14 -15.74 30.23 -8.63
N GLN A 15 -16.92 30.17 -9.25
CA GLN A 15 -17.59 28.92 -9.62
C GLN A 15 -16.71 28.04 -10.54
N ASN A 16 -16.03 28.63 -11.52
CA ASN A 16 -15.12 27.89 -12.40
C ASN A 16 -13.96 27.25 -11.63
N GLN A 17 -13.39 27.96 -10.64
CA GLN A 17 -12.32 27.42 -9.79
C GLN A 17 -12.81 26.28 -8.90
N LYS A 18 -14.06 26.35 -8.43
CA LYS A 18 -14.69 25.26 -7.67
C LYS A 18 -14.83 24.00 -8.54
N GLU A 19 -15.28 24.16 -9.78
CA GLU A 19 -15.40 23.04 -10.73
C GLU A 19 -14.05 22.40 -11.04
N ASP A 20 -13.02 23.22 -11.28
CA ASP A 20 -11.66 22.71 -11.54
C ASP A 20 -11.08 21.95 -10.34
N LEU A 21 -11.30 22.45 -9.12
CA LEU A 21 -10.88 21.76 -7.89
C LEU A 21 -11.63 20.44 -7.68
N LEU A 22 -12.93 20.39 -7.99
CA LEU A 22 -13.73 19.16 -7.94
C LEU A 22 -13.27 18.13 -8.99
N ARG A 23 -12.96 18.58 -10.21
CA ARG A 23 -12.38 17.72 -11.26
C ARG A 23 -11.04 17.15 -10.83
N PHE A 24 -10.18 17.99 -10.26
CA PHE A 24 -8.90 17.56 -9.71
C PHE A 24 -9.06 16.55 -8.57
N GLU A 25 -9.96 16.83 -7.60
CA GLU A 25 -10.25 15.91 -6.50
C GLU A 25 -10.69 14.55 -7.02
N THR A 26 -11.64 14.52 -7.96
CA THR A 26 -12.16 13.29 -8.57
C THR A 26 -11.03 12.51 -9.24
N SER A 27 -10.20 13.17 -10.04
CA SER A 27 -9.05 12.55 -10.71
C SER A 27 -8.00 12.00 -9.73
N ALA A 28 -7.70 12.74 -8.66
CA ALA A 28 -6.77 12.32 -7.63
C ALA A 28 -7.29 11.09 -6.86
N ILE A 29 -8.58 11.05 -6.55
CA ILE A 29 -9.24 9.93 -5.90
C ILE A 29 -9.21 8.69 -6.80
N ASP A 30 -9.51 8.84 -8.08
CA ASP A 30 -9.57 7.71 -9.01
C ASP A 30 -8.17 7.12 -9.25
N ASN A 31 -7.15 7.96 -9.39
CA ASN A 31 -5.76 7.52 -9.42
C ASN A 31 -5.37 6.77 -8.13
N PHE A 32 -5.76 7.29 -6.97
CA PHE A 32 -5.51 6.62 -5.70
C PHE A 32 -6.19 5.24 -5.62
N LYS A 33 -7.46 5.14 -6.04
CA LYS A 33 -8.20 3.87 -6.08
C LYS A 33 -7.53 2.86 -7.03
N HIS A 34 -7.17 3.30 -8.23
CA HIS A 34 -6.47 2.47 -9.21
C HIS A 34 -5.16 1.91 -8.65
N LEU A 35 -4.33 2.77 -8.04
CA LEU A 35 -3.09 2.38 -7.39
C LEU A 35 -3.31 1.42 -6.21
N LYS A 36 -4.39 1.61 -5.44
CA LYS A 36 -4.76 0.71 -4.34
C LYS A 36 -5.17 -0.68 -4.84
N VAL A 37 -5.85 -0.76 -5.98
CA VAL A 37 -6.17 -2.03 -6.65
C VAL A 37 -4.90 -2.74 -7.10
N ILE A 38 -3.94 -2.02 -7.69
CA ILE A 38 -2.64 -2.58 -8.08
C ILE A 38 -1.88 -3.10 -6.85
N GLU A 39 -1.83 -2.31 -5.77
CA GLU A 39 -1.23 -2.70 -4.49
C GLU A 39 -1.87 -3.97 -3.93
N PHE A 40 -3.20 -4.10 -3.99
CA PHE A 40 -3.89 -5.30 -3.53
C PHE A 40 -3.61 -6.52 -4.42
N LYS A 41 -3.71 -6.37 -5.75
CA LYS A 41 -3.41 -7.45 -6.72
C LYS A 41 -1.98 -7.97 -6.57
N SER A 42 -1.02 -7.08 -6.38
CA SER A 42 0.38 -7.46 -6.18
C SER A 42 0.60 -8.23 -4.87
N ARG A 43 -0.07 -7.83 -3.78
CA ARG A 43 -0.07 -8.62 -2.52
C ARG A 43 -0.65 -10.03 -2.69
N ILE A 44 -1.78 -10.15 -3.40
CA ILE A 44 -2.38 -11.47 -3.67
C ILE A 44 -1.42 -12.36 -4.46
N ARG A 45 -0.81 -11.84 -5.53
CA ARG A 45 0.17 -12.60 -6.34
C ARG A 45 1.31 -13.12 -5.49
N ILE A 46 1.87 -12.27 -4.63
CA ILE A 46 2.95 -12.67 -3.72
C ILE A 46 2.48 -13.75 -2.74
N SER A 47 1.30 -13.58 -2.14
CA SER A 47 0.72 -14.56 -1.23
C SER A 47 0.50 -15.92 -1.90
N LEU A 48 0.01 -15.93 -3.15
CA LEU A 48 -0.17 -17.15 -3.93
C LEU A 48 1.15 -17.87 -4.21
N VAL A 49 2.21 -17.13 -4.58
CA VAL A 49 3.54 -17.72 -4.81
C VAL A 49 4.06 -18.42 -3.55
N ILE A 50 3.93 -17.78 -2.38
CA ILE A 50 4.35 -18.37 -1.09
C ILE A 50 3.53 -19.63 -0.78
N PHE A 51 2.22 -19.59 -1.02
CA PHE A 51 1.34 -20.73 -0.80
C PHE A 51 1.70 -21.93 -1.69
N ILE A 52 1.97 -21.69 -2.97
CA ILE A 52 2.38 -22.73 -3.93
C ILE A 52 3.69 -23.38 -3.48
N ILE A 53 4.69 -22.57 -3.10
CA ILE A 53 5.97 -23.07 -2.59
C ILE A 53 5.77 -23.95 -1.34
N SER A 54 4.91 -23.51 -0.43
CA SER A 54 4.61 -24.26 0.80
C SER A 54 3.92 -25.60 0.50
N LEU A 55 3.02 -25.64 -0.49
CA LEU A 55 2.39 -26.88 -0.96
C LEU A 55 3.41 -27.84 -1.59
N PHE A 56 4.35 -27.34 -2.39
CA PHE A 56 5.41 -28.18 -2.96
C PHE A 56 6.28 -28.82 -1.87
N ILE A 57 6.66 -28.05 -0.85
CA ILE A 57 7.41 -28.57 0.30
C ILE A 57 6.61 -29.66 1.03
N PHE A 58 5.30 -29.44 1.25
CA PHE A 58 4.42 -30.42 1.90
C PHE A 58 4.28 -31.71 1.09
N LEU A 59 4.07 -31.61 -0.23
CA LEU A 59 3.97 -32.77 -1.12
C LEU A 59 5.28 -33.56 -1.17
N ALA A 60 6.42 -32.87 -1.27
CA ALA A 60 7.74 -33.50 -1.24
C ALA A 60 7.99 -34.25 0.09
N TYR A 61 7.54 -33.68 1.21
CA TYR A 61 7.61 -34.34 2.52
C TYR A 61 6.75 -35.60 2.58
N LYS A 62 5.49 -35.52 2.13
CA LYS A 62 4.53 -36.64 2.16
C LYS A 62 4.95 -37.80 1.27
N LEU A 63 5.54 -37.53 0.10
CA LEU A 63 5.96 -38.56 -0.87
C LEU A 63 7.18 -39.38 -0.41
N ARG A 64 7.95 -38.90 0.58
CA ARG A 64 9.24 -39.48 0.93
C ARG A 64 9.13 -40.64 1.97
N HIS A 65 7.92 -41.01 2.42
CA HIS A 65 7.65 -42.07 3.40
C HIS A 65 8.46 -43.35 3.13
N ASN A 66 9.53 -43.58 3.93
CA ASN A 66 9.98 -44.89 4.48
C ASN A 66 11.43 -44.93 5.02
N LYS A 67 12.27 -43.87 4.88
CA LYS A 67 13.65 -43.85 5.46
C LYS A 67 14.03 -42.59 6.28
N ILE A 68 13.07 -41.71 6.57
CA ILE A 68 13.34 -40.27 6.74
C ILE A 68 13.69 -39.80 8.16
N ILE A 69 13.25 -40.47 9.25
CA ILE A 69 13.26 -39.85 10.59
C ILE A 69 14.68 -39.45 11.06
N ILE A 70 15.70 -40.25 10.73
CA ILE A 70 17.10 -39.96 11.10
C ILE A 70 17.71 -38.88 10.19
N GLU A 71 17.34 -38.84 8.92
CA GLU A 71 17.87 -37.90 7.92
C GLU A 71 17.18 -36.52 7.97
N THR A 72 15.95 -36.46 8.50
CA THR A 72 15.24 -35.18 8.71
C THR A 72 15.85 -34.38 9.86
N SER A 73 16.32 -35.02 10.93
CA SER A 73 17.02 -34.34 12.03
C SER A 73 18.28 -33.61 11.54
N ASN A 74 19.03 -34.21 10.60
CA ASN A 74 20.21 -33.60 10.01
C ASN A 74 19.90 -32.46 9.02
N ASN A 75 18.67 -32.39 8.51
CA ASN A 75 18.22 -31.36 7.57
C ASN A 75 17.43 -30.21 8.23
N ILE A 76 17.21 -30.25 9.54
CA ILE A 76 16.60 -29.15 10.32
C ILE A 76 17.30 -27.80 10.05
N PRO A 77 18.65 -27.71 10.00
CA PRO A 77 19.34 -26.46 9.71
C PRO A 77 19.00 -25.92 8.31
N LEU A 78 18.85 -26.81 7.32
CA LEU A 78 18.47 -26.44 5.95
C LEU A 78 17.03 -25.91 5.92
N ILE A 79 16.10 -26.57 6.60
CA ILE A 79 14.69 -26.15 6.69
C ILE A 79 14.57 -24.78 7.37
N LEU A 80 15.33 -24.55 8.44
CA LEU A 80 15.42 -23.25 9.12
C LEU A 80 16.00 -22.17 8.20
N PHE A 81 17.06 -22.48 7.47
CA PHE A 81 17.67 -21.54 6.53
C PHE A 81 16.72 -21.16 5.39
N VAL A 82 16.03 -22.14 4.81
CA VAL A 82 15.02 -21.92 3.76
C VAL A 82 13.85 -21.10 4.31
N SER A 83 13.39 -21.37 5.54
CA SER A 83 12.32 -20.61 6.19
C SER A 83 12.72 -19.16 6.45
N LEU A 84 13.96 -18.92 6.93
CA LEU A 84 14.52 -17.58 7.11
C LEU A 84 14.70 -16.86 5.78
N PHE A 85 15.18 -17.55 4.75
CA PHE A 85 15.31 -17.01 3.41
C PHE A 85 13.95 -16.54 2.86
N PHE A 86 12.91 -17.36 2.99
CA PHE A 86 11.55 -16.95 2.62
C PHE A 86 11.06 -15.77 3.45
N PHE A 87 11.30 -15.74 4.76
CA PHE A 87 10.95 -14.60 5.59
C PHE A 87 11.64 -13.31 5.11
N PHE A 88 12.92 -13.35 4.78
CA PHE A 88 13.67 -12.21 4.25
C PHE A 88 13.18 -11.77 2.86
N ILE A 89 12.95 -12.71 1.96
CA ILE A 89 12.39 -12.46 0.62
C ILE A 89 11.03 -11.78 0.78
N ILE A 90 10.13 -12.35 1.57
CA ILE A 90 8.80 -11.79 1.84
C ILE A 90 8.94 -10.37 2.38
N LYS A 91 9.77 -10.17 3.41
CA LYS A 91 10.01 -8.84 4.02
C LYS A 91 10.57 -7.83 3.02
N TYR A 92 11.52 -8.24 2.18
CA TYR A 92 12.12 -7.40 1.13
C TYR A 92 11.10 -7.02 0.06
N TYR A 93 10.33 -7.99 -0.45
CA TYR A 93 9.26 -7.75 -1.41
C TYR A 93 8.16 -6.85 -0.84
N TYR A 94 7.75 -7.03 0.43
CA TYR A 94 6.81 -6.13 1.11
C TYR A 94 7.35 -4.71 1.29
N LYS A 95 8.66 -4.55 1.47
CA LYS A 95 9.30 -3.23 1.55
C LYS A 95 9.27 -2.52 0.20
N ASN A 96 9.48 -3.27 -0.89
CA ASN A 96 9.53 -2.75 -2.27
C ASN A 96 8.17 -2.66 -2.97
N LEU A 97 7.11 -3.20 -2.37
CA LEU A 97 5.74 -3.05 -2.86
C LEU A 97 5.35 -1.56 -2.92
N PHE A 98 4.83 -1.15 -4.07
CA PHE A 98 4.26 0.19 -4.25
C PHE A 98 3.16 0.43 -3.22
N LYS A 99 3.30 1.48 -2.42
CA LYS A 99 2.31 1.87 -1.41
C LYS A 99 1.51 3.04 -1.95
N SER A 100 0.20 2.86 -2.15
CA SER A 100 -0.74 3.94 -2.48
C SER A 100 -0.65 5.12 -1.50
N LYS A 101 -0.24 4.87 -0.25
CA LYS A 101 0.06 5.92 0.74
C LYS A 101 1.17 6.89 0.29
N ASN A 102 2.15 6.44 -0.48
CA ASN A 102 3.22 7.28 -1.00
C ASN A 102 2.71 8.24 -2.08
N TYR A 103 1.74 7.82 -2.89
CA TYR A 103 1.06 8.70 -3.85
C TYR A 103 0.42 9.89 -3.14
N ILE A 104 -0.43 9.65 -2.13
CA ILE A 104 -1.06 10.74 -1.35
C ILE A 104 0.00 11.62 -0.68
N ARG A 105 1.07 11.02 -0.14
CA ARG A 105 2.16 11.78 0.48
C ARG A 105 2.88 12.67 -0.53
N SER A 106 3.16 12.18 -1.73
CA SER A 106 3.79 12.96 -2.79
C SER A 106 2.86 14.05 -3.31
N LEU A 107 1.58 13.70 -3.52
CA LEU A 107 0.54 14.64 -3.95
C LEU A 107 0.38 15.78 -2.94
N ASN A 108 0.31 15.48 -1.64
CA ASN A 108 0.19 16.50 -0.61
C ASN A 108 1.43 17.39 -0.47
N LYS A 109 2.64 16.93 -0.87
CA LYS A 109 3.81 17.81 -0.96
C LYS A 109 3.62 18.87 -2.05
N THR A 110 3.11 18.47 -3.21
CA THR A 110 2.80 19.38 -4.31
C THR A 110 1.62 20.28 -3.96
N LEU A 111 0.54 19.75 -3.39
CA LEU A 111 -0.64 20.55 -3.02
C LEU A 111 -0.34 21.61 -1.97
N LYS A 112 0.65 21.39 -1.10
CA LYS A 112 1.05 22.36 -0.09
C LYS A 112 1.51 23.68 -0.71
N SER A 113 2.13 23.70 -1.90
CA SER A 113 2.51 24.96 -2.57
C SER A 113 1.30 25.76 -3.04
N PHE A 114 0.14 25.12 -3.16
CA PHE A 114 -1.13 25.74 -3.55
C PHE A 114 -2.06 26.00 -2.36
N ASN A 115 -1.57 25.85 -1.12
CA ASN A 115 -2.39 25.89 0.09
C ASN A 115 -3.54 24.86 0.07
N LEU A 116 -3.30 23.70 -0.56
CA LEU A 116 -4.24 22.60 -0.65
C LEU A 116 -3.72 21.38 0.11
N TYR A 117 -4.64 20.53 0.54
CA TYR A 117 -4.35 19.29 1.23
C TYR A 117 -5.44 18.26 0.95
N LEU A 118 -5.07 17.07 0.47
CA LEU A 118 -6.01 15.96 0.33
C LEU A 118 -6.03 15.15 1.64
N ASP A 119 -7.18 15.10 2.32
CA ASP A 119 -7.32 14.32 3.53
C ASP A 119 -7.29 12.82 3.22
N LYS A 120 -6.44 12.09 3.92
CA LYS A 120 -6.22 10.66 3.69
C LYS A 120 -7.38 9.80 4.16
N LYS A 121 -8.14 10.25 5.17
CA LYS A 121 -9.28 9.49 5.72
C LYS A 121 -10.54 9.71 4.90
N SER A 122 -10.93 10.96 4.71
CA SER A 122 -12.15 11.33 3.98
C SER A 122 -11.96 11.34 2.46
N LEU A 123 -10.71 11.33 1.97
CA LEU A 123 -10.35 11.50 0.56
C LEU A 123 -10.88 12.80 -0.05
N LYS A 124 -11.15 13.81 0.77
CA LYS A 124 -11.62 15.12 0.33
C LYS A 124 -10.47 16.11 0.20
N LEU A 125 -10.55 16.97 -0.80
CA LEU A 125 -9.60 18.06 -0.95
C LEU A 125 -9.99 19.20 0.03
N CYS A 126 -9.00 19.72 0.74
CA CYS A 126 -9.17 20.70 1.79
C CYS A 126 -8.24 21.88 1.52
N ILE A 127 -8.66 23.07 1.94
CA ILE A 127 -7.83 24.27 1.83
C ILE A 127 -7.11 24.46 3.17
N ILE A 128 -5.81 24.69 3.10
CA ILE A 128 -4.97 25.09 4.22
C ILE A 128 -5.18 26.59 4.41
N GLY A 129 -5.89 26.96 5.46
CA GLY A 129 -6.17 28.36 5.79
C GLY A 129 -5.90 28.66 7.25
N LEU A 130 -5.67 29.93 7.55
CA LEU A 130 -5.87 30.46 8.90
C LEU A 130 -7.37 30.67 9.07
N LYS A 131 -7.92 30.17 10.19
CA LYS A 131 -9.30 30.48 10.60
C LYS A 131 -9.38 32.01 10.67
N LYS A 132 -10.20 32.65 9.84
CA LYS A 132 -10.58 34.04 10.08
C LYS A 132 -11.42 34.01 11.36
N GLU A 133 -10.87 34.55 12.43
CA GLU A 133 -11.63 34.96 13.61
C GLU A 133 -12.62 36.06 13.24
#